data_AF-A0A653J3P1-F1
#
_entry.id   AF-A0A653J3P1-F1
#
_cell.length_a   1.000
_cell.length_b   1.000
_cell.length_c   1.000
_cell.angle_alpha   90.00
_cell.angle_beta   90.00
_cell.angle_gamma   90.00
#
_symmetry.space_group_name_H-M   'P 1'
#
loop_
_entity.id
_entity.type
_entity.pdbx_description
1 polymer ?
#
loop_
_entity_poly.entity_id
_entity_poly.type
_entity_poly.pdbx_seq_one_letter_code
_entity_poly.pdbx_strand_id
1 'polypeptide(L)'
;MQIIRTIFWVILTAILVAFIAMNWTRVPVNIWPVEGGNYLHFEWPVGVIALVFFLAGALPMWLVHRAGRWRLNRRIHSLENTVATTSAPVSTAPVVTHEPAPVITTEPVPPRTTPLDPLP
;
A
#
# COMPACT_ATOMS: atom_id res chain seq x y z
N MET A 1 -19.71 -10.26 3.19
CA MET A 1 -18.69 -10.30 2.11
C MET A 1 -17.74 -11.50 2.20
N GLN A 2 -17.33 -11.93 3.40
CA GLN A 2 -16.34 -13.01 3.55
C GLN A 2 -16.88 -14.38 3.12
N ILE A 3 -18.12 -14.74 3.50
CA ILE A 3 -18.77 -16.01 3.06
C ILE A 3 -18.83 -16.12 1.54
N ILE A 4 -19.31 -15.08 0.84
CA ILE A 4 -19.41 -15.08 -0.63
C ILE A 4 -18.03 -15.28 -1.27
N ARG A 5 -17.00 -14.59 -0.75
CA ARG A 5 -15.62 -14.75 -1.21
C ARG A 5 -15.10 -16.17 -0.97
N THR A 6 -15.41 -16.78 0.18
CA THR A 6 -14.99 -18.15 0.51
C THR A 6 -15.69 -19.15 -0.39
N ILE A 7 -17.02 -19.04 -0.59
CA ILE A 7 -17.80 -19.90 -1.49
C ILE A 7 -17.25 -19.81 -2.91
N PHE A 8 -16.97 -18.59 -3.41
CA PHE A 8 -16.36 -18.41 -4.73
C PHE A 8 -15.02 -19.14 -4.84
N TRP A 9 -14.15 -18.99 -3.84
CA TRP A 9 -12.86 -19.69 -3.83
C TRP A 9 -13.01 -21.21 -3.76
N VAL A 10 -13.95 -21.71 -2.96
CA VAL A 10 -14.23 -23.15 -2.87
C VAL A 10 -14.69 -23.70 -4.22
N ILE A 11 -15.64 -23.03 -4.88
CA ILE A 11 -16.12 -23.42 -6.21
C ILE A 11 -15.00 -23.36 -7.24
N LEU A 12 -14.23 -22.27 -7.25
CA LEU A 12 -13.08 -22.11 -8.16
C LEU A 12 -12.08 -23.25 -7.98
N THR A 13 -11.74 -23.59 -6.74
CA THR A 13 -10.77 -24.66 -6.42
C THR A 13 -11.34 -26.03 -6.81
N ALA A 14 -12.63 -26.28 -6.58
CA ALA A 14 -13.29 -27.52 -6.98
C ALA A 14 -13.27 -27.70 -8.51
N ILE A 15 -13.59 -26.66 -9.28
CA ILE A 15 -13.50 -26.67 -10.76
C ILE A 15 -12.06 -26.95 -11.21
N LEU A 16 -11.09 -26.28 -10.59
CA LEU A 16 -9.67 -26.44 -10.87
C LEU A 16 -9.21 -27.90 -10.70
N VAL A 17 -9.55 -28.50 -9.55
CA VAL A 17 -9.20 -29.88 -9.22
C VAL A 17 -9.90 -30.86 -10.17
N ALA A 18 -11.19 -30.66 -10.43
CA ALA A 18 -11.94 -31.50 -11.37
C ALA A 18 -11.35 -31.42 -12.79
N PHE A 19 -10.95 -30.24 -13.23
CA PHE A 19 -10.31 -30.04 -14.52
C PHE A 19 -8.94 -30.73 -14.60
N ILE A 20 -8.11 -30.64 -13.56
CA ILE A 20 -6.83 -31.37 -13.49
C ILE A 20 -7.07 -32.89 -13.54
N ALA A 21 -8.04 -33.39 -12.78
CA ALA A 21 -8.38 -34.81 -12.72
C ALA A 21 -8.91 -35.35 -14.06
N MET A 22 -9.80 -34.60 -14.74
CA MET A 22 -10.34 -34.98 -16.06
C MET A 22 -9.28 -34.90 -17.16
N ASN A 23 -8.31 -33.99 -17.05
CA ASN A 23 -7.23 -33.81 -18.03
C ASN A 23 -5.92 -34.48 -17.59
N TRP A 24 -6.01 -35.55 -16.79
CA TRP A 24 -4.85 -36.37 -16.39
C TRP A 24 -4.41 -37.31 -17.52
N THR A 25 -4.25 -36.77 -18.72
CA THR A 25 -3.69 -37.50 -19.86
C THR A 25 -2.22 -37.18 -19.94
N ARG A 26 -1.40 -38.24 -19.93
CA ARG A 26 0.04 -38.13 -20.16
C ARG A 26 0.27 -38.07 -21.65
N VAL A 27 0.74 -36.94 -22.15
CA VAL A 27 1.11 -36.81 -23.55
C VAL A 27 2.64 -36.86 -23.66
N PRO A 28 3.20 -37.80 -24.44
CA PRO A 28 4.64 -37.85 -24.63
C PRO A 28 5.09 -36.66 -25.47
N VAL A 29 5.95 -35.82 -24.90
CA VAL A 29 6.63 -34.75 -25.64
C VAL A 29 8.02 -35.23 -26.01
N ASN A 30 8.36 -35.16 -27.31
CA ASN A 30 9.67 -35.52 -27.83
C ASN A 30 10.59 -34.30 -27.72
N ILE A 31 11.52 -34.33 -26.75
CA ILE A 31 12.36 -33.16 -26.46
C ILE A 31 13.63 -33.14 -27.30
N TRP A 32 14.25 -34.30 -27.52
CA TRP A 32 15.49 -34.40 -28.28
C TRP A 32 15.69 -35.81 -28.89
N PRO A 33 16.15 -35.92 -30.14
CA PRO A 33 16.55 -37.20 -30.72
C PRO A 33 17.88 -37.66 -30.07
N VAL A 34 17.86 -38.81 -29.40
CA VAL A 34 19.08 -39.45 -28.90
C VAL A 34 19.65 -40.39 -29.96
N GLU A 35 20.98 -40.51 -29.99
CA GLU A 35 21.70 -41.36 -30.94
C GLU A 35 21.20 -42.81 -30.83
N GLY A 36 20.81 -43.41 -31.97
CA GLY A 36 20.13 -44.71 -32.03
C GLY A 36 18.64 -44.66 -32.40
N GLY A 37 18.10 -43.49 -32.77
CA GLY A 37 16.72 -43.35 -33.27
C GLY A 37 15.65 -43.36 -32.17
N ASN A 38 16.07 -43.27 -30.91
CA ASN A 38 15.18 -43.13 -29.78
C ASN A 38 14.95 -41.64 -29.49
N TYR A 39 13.77 -41.28 -28.97
CA TYR A 39 13.49 -39.92 -28.52
C TYR A 39 13.44 -39.90 -27.00
N LEU A 40 13.97 -38.84 -26.39
CA LEU A 40 13.73 -38.63 -24.97
C LEU A 40 12.26 -38.23 -24.79
N HIS A 41 11.46 -39.19 -24.32
CA HIS A 41 10.04 -38.99 -24.05
C HIS A 41 9.86 -38.43 -22.64
N PHE A 42 9.24 -37.27 -22.52
CA PHE A 42 8.80 -36.75 -21.23
C PHE A 42 7.28 -36.65 -21.23
N GLU A 43 6.67 -37.40 -20.31
CA GLU A 43 5.22 -37.45 -20.15
C GLU A 43 4.76 -36.28 -19.27
N TRP A 44 4.48 -35.13 -19.88
CA TRP A 44 3.88 -34.01 -19.15
C TRP A 44 2.36 -34.21 -19.05
N PRO A 45 1.75 -34.13 -17.85
CA PRO A 45 0.30 -34.16 -17.72
C PRO A 45 -0.29 -32.88 -18.32
N VAL A 46 -1.21 -33.03 -19.29
CA VAL A 46 -1.84 -31.89 -19.98
C VAL A 46 -2.60 -30.99 -18.98
N GLY A 47 -3.19 -31.59 -17.95
CA GLY A 47 -3.87 -30.86 -16.88
C GLY A 47 -2.98 -29.86 -16.13
N VAL A 48 -1.67 -30.14 -15.96
CA VAL A 48 -0.73 -29.22 -15.30
C VAL A 48 -0.45 -28.01 -16.18
N ILE A 49 -0.28 -28.22 -17.48
CA ILE A 49 -0.01 -27.14 -18.43
C ILE A 49 -1.23 -26.21 -18.53
N ALA A 50 -2.42 -26.78 -18.69
CA ALA A 50 -3.65 -26.01 -18.76
C ALA A 50 -3.95 -25.26 -17.45
N LEU A 51 -3.61 -25.84 -16.30
CA LEU A 51 -3.63 -25.15 -15.01
C LEU A 51 -2.71 -23.93 -14.99
N VAL A 52 -1.47 -24.09 -15.47
CA VAL A 52 -0.50 -23.00 -15.53
C VAL A 52 -0.98 -21.87 -16.45
N PHE A 53 -1.55 -22.18 -17.62
CA PHE A 53 -2.14 -21.17 -18.50
C PHE A 53 -3.35 -20.46 -17.87
N PHE A 54 -4.21 -21.21 -17.18
CA PHE A 54 -5.34 -20.64 -16.45
C PHE A 54 -4.87 -19.67 -15.35
N LEU A 55 -3.88 -20.08 -14.55
CA LEU A 55 -3.25 -19.20 -13.58
C LEU A 55 -2.57 -18.02 -14.27
N ALA A 56 -1.81 -18.24 -15.35
CA ALA A 56 -1.11 -17.17 -16.05
C ALA A 56 -2.06 -16.10 -16.61
N GLY A 57 -3.28 -16.47 -17.01
CA GLY A 57 -4.32 -15.51 -17.40
C GLY A 57 -5.05 -14.86 -16.23
N ALA A 58 -5.37 -15.63 -15.18
CA ALA A 58 -6.18 -15.16 -14.05
C ALA A 58 -5.38 -14.36 -12.99
N LEU A 59 -4.13 -14.74 -12.73
CA LEU A 59 -3.26 -14.12 -11.73
C LEU A 59 -3.01 -12.63 -12.00
N PRO A 60 -2.61 -12.20 -13.21
CA PRO A 60 -2.33 -10.79 -13.47
C PRO A 60 -3.60 -9.93 -13.33
N MET A 61 -4.74 -10.41 -13.84
CA MET A 61 -6.01 -9.69 -13.71
C MET A 61 -6.47 -9.58 -12.24
N TRP A 62 -6.33 -10.66 -11.48
CA TRP A 62 -6.64 -10.69 -10.05
C TRP A 62 -5.73 -9.74 -9.25
N LEU A 63 -4.44 -9.72 -9.57
CA LEU A 63 -3.45 -8.88 -8.89
C LEU A 63 -3.74 -7.39 -9.11
N VAL A 64 -4.07 -6.99 -10.34
CA VAL A 64 -4.48 -5.61 -10.66
C VAL A 64 -5.70 -5.19 -9.85
N HIS A 65 -6.74 -6.03 -9.82
CA HIS A 65 -7.95 -5.74 -9.05
C HIS A 65 -7.67 -5.64 -7.54
N ARG A 66 -6.80 -6.51 -7.01
CA ARG A 66 -6.39 -6.48 -5.59
C ARG A 66 -5.57 -5.25 -5.25
N ALA A 67 -4.61 -4.87 -6.12
CA ALA A 67 -3.75 -3.70 -5.94
C ALA A 67 -4.55 -2.40 -5.98
N GLY A 68 -5.53 -2.28 -6.87
CA GLY A 68 -6.44 -1.13 -6.93
C GLY A 68 -7.15 -0.91 -5.60
N ARG A 69 -7.76 -1.96 -5.05
CA ARG A 69 -8.47 -1.89 -3.77
C ARG A 69 -7.54 -1.50 -2.60
N TRP A 70 -6.32 -2.01 -2.60
CA TRP A 70 -5.30 -1.62 -1.61
C TRP A 70 -4.91 -0.14 -1.73
N ARG A 71 -4.69 0.35 -2.96
CA ARG A 71 -4.32 1.75 -3.21
C ARG A 71 -5.43 2.71 -2.80
N LEU A 72 -6.69 2.38 -3.07
CA LEU A 72 -7.84 3.19 -2.68
C LEU A 72 -7.98 3.28 -1.16
N ASN A 73 -7.92 2.14 -0.44
CA ASN A 73 -7.99 2.15 1.02
C ASN A 73 -6.87 2.98 1.65
N ARG A 74 -5.66 2.91 1.10
CA ARG A 74 -4.51 3.67 1.62
C ARG A 74 -4.68 5.18 1.41
N ARG A 75 -5.26 5.58 0.28
CA ARG A 75 -5.62 6.99 0.02
C ARG A 75 -6.71 7.49 0.95
N ILE A 76 -7.75 6.69 1.18
CA ILE A 76 -8.84 7.02 2.10
C ILE A 76 -8.29 7.23 3.51
N HIS A 77 -7.48 6.30 4.03
CA HIS A 77 -6.85 6.45 5.34
C HIS A 77 -5.94 7.68 5.45
N SER A 78 -5.21 8.01 4.39
CA SER A 78 -4.41 9.23 4.38
C SER A 78 -5.28 10.49 4.47
N LEU A 79 -6.40 10.53 3.73
CA LEU A 79 -7.34 11.66 3.76
C LEU A 79 -8.03 11.76 5.12
N GLU A 80 -8.46 10.65 5.68
CA GLU A 80 -9.04 10.58 7.03
C GLU A 80 -8.07 11.11 8.08
N ASN A 81 -6.79 10.71 8.02
CA ASN A 81 -5.77 11.17 8.96
C ASN A 81 -5.45 12.66 8.79
N THR A 82 -5.41 13.17 7.56
CA THR A 82 -5.23 14.62 7.31
C THR A 82 -6.41 15.41 7.86
N VAL A 83 -7.65 14.99 7.58
CA VAL A 83 -8.85 15.63 8.14
C VAL A 83 -8.84 15.56 9.66
N ALA A 84 -8.52 14.40 10.26
CA ALA A 84 -8.42 14.24 11.70
C ALA A 84 -7.35 15.16 12.33
N THR A 85 -6.21 15.35 11.66
CA THR A 85 -5.13 16.22 12.13
C THR A 85 -5.48 17.71 11.94
N THR A 86 -6.16 18.08 10.86
CA THR A 86 -6.62 19.47 10.61
C THR A 86 -7.81 19.86 11.48
N SER A 87 -8.68 18.91 11.83
CA SER A 87 -9.81 19.10 12.73
C SER A 87 -9.48 18.84 14.20
N ALA A 88 -8.27 18.35 14.50
CA ALA A 88 -7.81 18.25 15.87
C ALA A 88 -7.76 19.67 16.46
N PRO A 89 -8.47 19.95 17.56
CA PRO A 89 -8.32 21.22 18.24
C PRO A 89 -6.84 21.35 18.61
N VAL A 90 -6.23 22.48 18.28
CA VAL A 90 -4.91 22.86 18.79
C VAL A 90 -5.00 22.67 20.30
N SER A 91 -4.41 21.60 20.81
CA SER A 91 -4.28 21.39 22.24
C SER A 91 -3.60 22.64 22.73
N THR A 92 -4.33 23.45 23.48
CA THR A 92 -3.85 24.65 24.12
C THR A 92 -2.56 24.23 24.80
N ALA A 93 -1.42 24.70 24.30
CA ALA A 93 -0.16 24.53 25.00
C ALA A 93 -0.41 24.97 26.44
N PRO A 94 0.14 24.26 27.45
CA PRO A 94 0.03 24.77 28.81
C PRO A 94 0.55 26.20 28.75
N VAL A 95 -0.31 27.14 29.13
CA VAL A 95 0.11 28.51 29.41
C VAL A 95 1.26 28.33 30.38
N VAL A 96 2.49 28.56 29.91
CA VAL A 96 3.61 28.78 30.77
C VAL A 96 3.23 30.06 31.48
N THR A 97 2.62 29.91 32.67
CA THR A 97 2.50 30.99 33.64
C THR A 97 3.89 31.55 33.75
N HIS A 98 4.12 32.68 33.09
CA HIS A 98 5.24 33.52 33.42
C HIS A 98 4.93 33.97 34.84
N GLU A 99 5.58 33.30 35.79
CA GLU A 99 5.77 33.83 37.11
C GLU A 99 6.18 35.30 36.96
N PRO A 100 5.61 36.23 37.72
CA PRO A 100 5.94 37.64 37.56
C PRO A 100 7.46 37.77 37.76
N ALA A 101 8.16 38.13 36.68
CA ALA A 101 9.53 38.58 36.80
C ALA A 101 9.55 39.71 37.84
N PRO A 102 10.56 39.76 38.72
CA PRO A 102 10.66 40.81 39.72
C PRO A 102 10.61 42.14 38.98
N VAL A 103 9.73 43.02 39.43
CA VAL A 103 9.59 44.39 38.94
C VAL A 103 10.96 45.06 39.09
N ILE A 104 11.74 45.08 38.03
CA ILE A 104 12.85 46.02 37.91
C ILE A 104 12.17 47.34 37.58
N THR A 105 12.07 48.18 38.61
CA THR A 105 11.77 49.61 38.46
C THR A 105 12.73 50.20 37.43
N THR A 106 12.30 50.28 36.17
CA THR A 106 12.88 51.22 35.23
C THR A 106 12.42 52.60 35.65
N GLU A 107 13.27 53.24 36.44
CA GLU A 107 13.29 54.67 36.69
C GLU A 107 13.18 55.42 35.34
N PRO A 108 12.34 56.47 35.25
CA PRO A 108 12.11 57.15 34.00
C PRO A 108 13.35 57.94 33.60
N VAL A 109 13.98 57.56 32.50
CA VAL A 109 15.05 58.35 31.87
C VAL A 109 14.46 59.69 31.43
N PRO A 110 14.97 60.83 31.89
CA PRO A 110 14.42 62.13 31.53
C PRO A 110 14.65 62.41 30.03
N PRO A 111 13.74 63.15 29.37
CA PRO A 111 13.91 63.52 27.97
C PRO A 111 15.14 64.42 27.85
N ARG A 112 16.14 63.96 27.08
CA ARG A 112 17.25 64.80 26.67
C ARG A 112 16.72 65.84 25.68
N THR A 113 16.41 67.03 26.19
CA THR A 113 16.19 68.21 25.36
C THR A 113 17.51 68.53 24.66
N THR A 114 17.55 68.41 23.34
CA THR A 114 18.64 68.95 22.53
C THR A 114 18.42 70.47 22.45
N PRO A 115 19.28 71.31 23.02
CA PRO A 115 19.25 72.73 22.74
C PRO A 115 19.76 72.93 21.31
N LEU A 116 18.93 73.53 20.46
CA LEU A 116 19.40 74.19 19.25
C LEU A 116 20.29 75.34 19.70
N ASP A 117 21.60 75.19 19.54
CA ASP A 117 22.54 76.32 19.64
C ASP A 117 22.19 77.35 18.55
N PRO A 118 21.95 78.61 18.91
CA PRO A 118 22.13 79.72 18.00
C PRO A 118 23.55 80.26 18.10
N LEU A 119 23.91 81.08 17.11
CA LEU A 119 24.97 82.10 17.07
C LEU A 119 26.24 81.71 16.29
N PRO A 120 27.05 82.67 15.81
CA PRO A 120 26.81 84.12 15.58
C PRO A 120 26.94 84.56 14.11
#